data_AF-A0A6C0IK99-F1
#
_entry.id   AF-A0A6C0IK99-F1
#
_cell.length_a   1.000
_cell.length_b   1.000
_cell.length_c   1.000
_cell.angle_alpha   90.00
_cell.angle_beta   90.00
_cell.angle_gamma   90.00
#
_symmetry.space_group_name_H-M   'P 1'
#
loop_
_entity.id
_entity.type
_entity.pdbx_description
1 polymer ?
#
loop_
_entity_poly.entity_id
_entity_poly.type
_entity_poly.pdbx_seq_one_letter_code
_entity_poly.pdbx_strand_id
1 'polypeptide(L)'
;MTKQQIHLHKPAPCPEGAYADELSISAYRKVIAGMQQQRTVLQLNSMVGQDPSRKTAMQKIDEHITSLENTLKSVCKHNYVEDYIDINPDRGTSITYCDKCFLTFPTR
;
A
#
# COMPACT_ATOMS: atom_id res chain seq x y z
N MET A 1 -32.29 -13.55 -5.40
CA MET A 1 -31.31 -12.56 -5.89
C MET A 1 -29.94 -13.21 -5.95
N THR A 2 -29.56 -13.72 -7.11
CA THR A 2 -28.36 -14.53 -7.35
C THR A 2 -27.16 -13.61 -7.53
N LYS A 3 -26.18 -13.68 -6.61
CA LYS A 3 -24.91 -12.93 -6.73
C LYS A 3 -24.13 -13.50 -7.93
N GLN A 4 -23.96 -12.71 -8.99
CA GLN A 4 -23.07 -13.06 -10.08
C GLN A 4 -21.62 -13.04 -9.55
N GLN A 5 -21.00 -14.20 -9.56
CA GLN A 5 -19.60 -14.39 -9.20
C GLN A 5 -18.76 -13.95 -10.41
N ILE A 6 -18.17 -12.76 -10.33
CA ILE A 6 -17.29 -12.23 -11.38
C ILE A 6 -15.99 -13.05 -11.36
N HIS A 7 -15.86 -14.01 -12.27
CA HIS A 7 -14.60 -14.71 -12.50
C HIS A 7 -13.63 -13.77 -13.21
N LEU A 8 -12.78 -13.08 -12.43
CA LEU A 8 -11.64 -12.34 -12.96
C LEU A 8 -10.61 -13.33 -13.53
N HIS A 9 -10.61 -13.51 -14.85
CA HIS A 9 -9.57 -14.24 -15.54
C HIS A 9 -8.27 -13.43 -15.44
N LYS A 10 -7.31 -13.91 -14.65
CA LYS A 10 -5.96 -13.32 -14.60
C LYS A 10 -5.31 -13.52 -15.98
N PRO A 11 -4.81 -12.46 -16.63
CA PRO A 11 -4.10 -12.61 -17.90
C PRO A 11 -2.86 -13.49 -17.71
N ALA A 12 -2.53 -14.25 -18.75
CA ALA A 12 -1.36 -15.11 -18.74
C ALA A 12 -0.09 -14.27 -18.53
N PRO A 13 0.89 -14.77 -17.74
CA PRO A 13 2.16 -14.07 -17.56
C PRO A 13 2.89 -13.95 -18.91
N CYS A 14 3.44 -12.76 -19.19
CA CYS A 14 4.24 -12.51 -20.38
C CYS A 14 5.46 -13.47 -20.41
N PRO A 15 5.85 -14.02 -21.58
CA PRO A 15 6.98 -14.95 -21.71
C PRO A 15 8.33 -14.39 -21.23
N GLU A 16 8.46 -13.07 -21.10
CA GLU A 16 9.66 -12.40 -20.57
C GLU A 16 9.67 -12.23 -19.04
N GLY A 17 8.66 -12.75 -18.33
CA GLY A 17 8.60 -12.65 -16.87
C GLY A 17 8.27 -11.24 -16.36
N ALA A 18 7.69 -10.38 -17.19
CA ALA A 18 7.23 -9.05 -16.80
C ALA A 18 6.00 -9.16 -15.88
N TYR A 19 6.25 -9.42 -14.60
CA TYR A 19 5.48 -8.87 -13.49
C TYR A 19 5.36 -7.37 -13.66
N ALA A 20 4.32 -6.75 -13.07
CA ALA A 20 4.11 -5.30 -12.97
C ALA A 20 5.42 -4.55 -13.28
N ASP A 21 5.55 -4.11 -14.54
CA ASP A 21 6.76 -3.47 -15.03
C ASP A 21 7.18 -2.33 -14.09
N GLU A 22 8.46 -1.97 -14.07
CA GLU A 22 8.93 -0.86 -13.21
C GLU A 22 8.08 0.41 -13.41
N LEU A 23 7.54 0.58 -14.63
CA LEU A 23 6.61 1.64 -15.01
C LEU A 23 5.26 1.57 -14.25
N SER A 24 4.63 0.40 -14.14
CA SER A 24 3.38 0.21 -13.41
C SER A 24 3.59 0.31 -11.90
N ILE A 25 4.68 -0.25 -11.35
CA ILE A 25 5.02 -0.07 -9.93
C ILE A 25 5.21 1.41 -9.61
N SER A 26 5.92 2.15 -10.48
CA SER A 26 6.08 3.60 -10.40
C SER A 26 4.74 4.35 -10.44
N ALA A 27 3.83 3.93 -11.32
CA ALA A 27 2.50 4.52 -11.42
C ALA A 27 1.68 4.34 -10.13
N TYR A 28 1.63 3.11 -9.58
CA TYR A 28 0.97 2.84 -8.30
C TYR A 28 1.56 3.69 -7.16
N ARG A 29 2.89 3.83 -7.11
CA ARG A 29 3.58 4.64 -6.11
C ARG A 29 3.20 6.12 -6.19
N LYS A 30 3.11 6.69 -7.39
CA LYS A 30 2.67 8.07 -7.59
C LYS A 30 1.24 8.29 -7.07
N VAL A 31 0.36 7.33 -7.30
CA VAL A 31 -1.03 7.38 -6.81
C VAL A 31 -1.06 7.33 -5.28
N ILE A 32 -0.33 6.41 -4.65
CA ILE A 32 -0.25 6.29 -3.19
C ILE A 32 0.29 7.58 -2.57
N ALA A 33 1.36 8.14 -3.11
CA ALA A 33 1.94 9.40 -2.62
C ALA A 33 0.94 10.56 -2.71
N GLY A 34 0.17 10.66 -3.82
CA GLY A 34 -0.89 11.65 -3.96
C GLY A 34 -2.00 11.49 -2.92
N MET A 35 -2.42 10.25 -2.64
CA MET A 35 -3.42 9.95 -1.62
C MET A 35 -2.92 10.29 -0.20
N GLN A 36 -1.67 9.99 0.12
CA GLN A 36 -1.05 10.36 1.39
C GLN A 36 -0.99 11.88 1.57
N GLN A 37 -0.67 12.62 0.51
CA GLN A 37 -0.68 14.09 0.53
C GLN A 37 -2.10 14.62 0.81
N GLN A 38 -3.13 14.09 0.12
CA GLN A 38 -4.52 14.47 0.36
C GLN A 38 -4.96 14.20 1.81
N ARG A 39 -4.57 13.05 2.36
CA ARG A 39 -4.84 12.70 3.76
C ARG A 39 -4.21 13.72 4.72
N THR A 40 -2.95 14.08 4.50
CA THR A 40 -2.24 15.08 5.33
C THR A 40 -2.92 16.44 5.26
N VAL A 41 -3.33 16.88 4.06
CA VAL A 41 -4.06 18.14 3.88
C VAL A 41 -5.39 18.12 4.67
N LEU A 42 -6.14 17.02 4.62
CA LEU A 42 -7.38 16.87 5.40
C LEU A 42 -7.13 16.85 6.91
N GLN A 43 -6.01 16.27 7.35
CA GLN A 43 -5.61 16.22 8.75
C GLN A 43 -5.23 17.60 9.29
N LEU A 44 -4.44 18.36 8.52
CA LEU A 44 -3.95 19.70 8.89
C LEU A 44 -5.06 20.77 8.86
N ASN A 45 -6.00 20.68 7.92
CA ASN A 45 -7.14 21.60 7.83
C ASN A 45 -8.23 21.33 8.89
N SER A 46 -7.85 20.83 10.07
CA SER A 46 -8.77 20.58 11.18
C SER A 46 -9.23 21.89 11.81
N MET A 47 -10.25 22.51 11.26
CA MET A 47 -11.00 23.54 11.97
C MET A 47 -11.79 22.91 13.13
N VAL A 48 -11.94 23.66 14.22
CA VAL A 48 -12.64 23.24 15.44
C VAL A 48 -14.09 22.90 15.09
N GLY A 49 -14.47 21.62 15.28
CA GLY A 49 -15.76 21.06 14.87
C GLY A 49 -15.54 19.84 13.97
N GLN A 50 -15.59 18.65 14.57
CA GLN A 50 -15.35 17.37 13.86
C GLN A 50 -16.45 17.11 12.83
N ASP A 51 -16.20 17.48 11.57
CA ASP A 51 -17.07 17.09 10.46
C ASP A 51 -16.99 15.55 10.25
N PRO A 52 -18.09 14.81 10.45
CA PRO A 52 -18.14 13.36 10.23
C PRO A 52 -17.74 12.97 8.80
N SER A 53 -18.06 13.82 7.81
CA SER A 53 -17.73 13.57 6.40
C SER A 53 -16.23 13.53 6.16
N ARG A 54 -15.46 14.38 6.87
CA ARG A 54 -13.99 14.38 6.79
C ARG A 54 -13.39 13.10 7.36
N LYS A 55 -13.89 12.65 8.51
CA LYS A 55 -13.45 11.39 9.12
C LYS A 55 -13.70 10.22 8.16
N THR A 56 -14.88 10.19 7.54
CA THR A 56 -15.21 9.19 6.51
C THR A 56 -14.30 9.31 5.28
N ALA A 57 -13.99 10.51 4.81
CA ALA A 57 -13.09 10.72 3.68
C ALA A 57 -11.66 10.23 3.97
N MET A 58 -11.12 10.53 5.15
CA MET A 58 -9.81 10.04 5.59
C MET A 58 -9.80 8.51 5.68
N GLN A 59 -10.84 7.91 6.25
CA GLN A 59 -10.96 6.46 6.33
C GLN A 59 -10.98 5.80 4.93
N LYS A 60 -11.72 6.37 3.98
CA LYS A 60 -11.72 5.88 2.59
C LYS A 60 -10.36 5.99 1.92
N ILE A 61 -9.63 7.09 2.17
CA ILE A 61 -8.26 7.24 1.67
C ILE A 61 -7.35 6.15 2.24
N ASP A 62 -7.44 5.88 3.55
CA ASP A 62 -6.66 4.82 4.20
C ASP A 62 -7.01 3.43 3.64
N GLU A 63 -8.28 3.14 3.39
CA GLU A 63 -8.75 1.91 2.76
C GLU A 63 -8.20 1.76 1.32
N HIS A 64 -8.18 2.84 0.54
CA HIS A 64 -7.63 2.82 -0.82
C HIS A 64 -6.11 2.62 -0.84
N ILE A 65 -5.37 3.32 0.04
CA ILE A 65 -3.92 3.12 0.18
C ILE A 65 -3.63 1.66 0.53
N THR A 66 -4.31 1.11 1.54
CA THR A 66 -4.13 -0.28 1.98
C THR A 66 -4.41 -1.27 0.84
N SER A 67 -5.45 -1.03 0.04
CA SER A 67 -5.79 -1.87 -1.11
C SER A 67 -4.69 -1.85 -2.19
N LEU A 68 -4.14 -0.68 -2.50
CA LEU A 68 -3.06 -0.53 -3.47
C LEU A 68 -1.75 -1.16 -2.97
N GLU A 69 -1.42 -0.99 -1.69
CA GLU A 69 -0.25 -1.63 -1.06
C GLU A 69 -0.37 -3.16 -1.06
N ASN A 70 -1.55 -3.70 -0.74
CA ASN A 70 -1.80 -5.14 -0.83
C ASN A 70 -1.71 -5.66 -2.27
N THR A 71 -2.18 -4.87 -3.25
CA THR A 71 -2.05 -5.21 -4.67
C THR A 71 -0.57 -5.31 -5.04
N LEU A 72 0.22 -4.29 -4.68
CA LEU A 72 1.67 -4.28 -4.90
C LEU A 72 2.37 -5.46 -4.21
N LYS A 73 1.99 -5.80 -2.98
CA LYS A 73 2.51 -6.97 -2.26
C LYS A 73 2.16 -8.28 -2.96
N SER A 74 0.92 -8.41 -3.46
CA SER A 74 0.44 -9.63 -4.11
C SER A 74 1.11 -9.92 -5.46
N VAL A 75 1.57 -8.86 -6.15
CA VAL A 75 2.35 -8.99 -7.39
C VAL A 75 3.85 -9.09 -7.11
N CYS A 76 4.30 -8.65 -5.94
CA CYS A 76 5.68 -8.78 -5.49
C CYS A 76 5.99 -10.24 -5.10
N LYS A 77 6.63 -10.97 -6.02
CA LYS A 77 7.10 -12.35 -5.83
C LYS A 77 8.61 -12.45 -5.53
N HIS A 78 9.20 -11.35 -5.08
CA HIS A 78 10.60 -11.30 -4.68
C HIS A 78 10.80 -11.89 -3.28
N ASN A 79 12.06 -12.03 -2.86
CA ASN A 79 12.38 -12.53 -1.54
C ASN A 79 12.06 -11.48 -0.49
N TYR A 80 11.46 -11.92 0.60
CA TYR A 80 11.20 -11.09 1.77
C TYR A 80 12.26 -11.41 2.82
N VAL A 81 12.90 -10.37 3.32
CA VAL A 81 13.92 -10.41 4.35
C VAL A 81 13.28 -9.90 5.65
N GLU A 82 13.42 -10.67 6.71
CA GLU A 82 13.13 -10.23 8.07
C GLU A 82 14.40 -9.67 8.67
N ASP A 83 14.31 -8.48 9.26
CA ASP A 83 15.45 -7.78 9.84
C ASP A 83 15.03 -7.08 11.14
N TYR A 84 16.00 -6.78 11.99
CA TYR A 84 15.78 -6.06 13.24
C TYR A 84 16.53 -4.74 13.17
N ILE A 85 15.77 -3.64 13.15
CA ILE A 85 16.36 -2.31 13.15
C ILE A 85 16.38 -1.77 14.58
N ASP A 86 17.57 -1.40 15.04
CA ASP A 86 17.74 -0.60 16.25
C ASP A 86 17.40 0.85 15.93
N ILE A 87 16.24 1.33 16.42
CA ILE A 87 15.82 2.72 16.24
C ILE A 87 16.56 3.61 17.24
N ASN A 88 16.68 3.14 18.49
CA ASN A 88 17.41 3.77 19.60
C ASN A 88 18.04 2.66 20.46
N PRO A 89 19.01 2.98 21.35
CA PRO A 89 19.68 1.99 22.21
C PRO A 89 18.71 1.10 23.02
N ASP A 90 17.56 1.65 23.39
CA ASP A 90 16.53 0.95 24.19
C ASP A 90 15.33 0.47 23.37
N ARG A 91 15.31 0.71 22.05
CA ARG A 91 14.15 0.43 21.20
C ARG A 91 14.59 -0.05 19.81
N GLY A 92 14.38 -1.33 19.54
CA GLY A 92 14.42 -1.87 18.18
C GLY A 92 13.06 -2.42 17.74
N THR A 93 12.91 -2.63 16.44
CA THR A 93 11.69 -3.23 15.87
C THR A 93 12.04 -4.18 14.74
N SER A 94 11.30 -5.29 14.67
CA SER A 94 11.38 -6.22 13.56
C SER A 94 10.64 -5.66 12.35
N ILE A 95 11.35 -5.58 11.24
CA ILE A 95 10.80 -5.19 9.95
C ILE A 95 10.86 -6.37 8.99
N THR A 96 9.94 -6.39 8.03
CA THR A 96 10.02 -7.29 6.88
C THR A 96 10.07 -6.44 5.64
N TYR A 97 11.06 -6.64 4.78
CA TYR A 97 11.17 -5.91 3.52
C TYR A 97 11.46 -6.79 2.32
N CYS A 98 11.08 -6.33 1.14
CA CYS A 98 11.45 -6.98 -0.12
C CYS A 98 12.85 -6.54 -0.55
N ASP A 99 13.75 -7.49 -0.85
CA ASP A 99 15.17 -7.25 -1.16
C ASP A 99 15.40 -6.51 -2.49
N LYS A 100 14.46 -6.59 -3.43
CA LYS A 100 14.51 -5.87 -4.71
C LYS A 100 13.68 -4.60 -4.74
N CYS A 101 12.50 -4.62 -4.12
CA CYS A 101 11.60 -3.48 -4.13
C CYS A 101 11.93 -2.44 -3.04
N PHE A 102 12.72 -2.84 -2.04
CA PHE A 102 13.06 -2.09 -0.82
C PHE A 102 11.81 -1.56 -0.10
N LEU A 103 10.73 -2.35 -0.16
CA LEU A 103 9.46 -2.04 0.50
C LEU A 103 9.41 -2.75 1.83
N THR A 104 9.26 -2.00 2.91
CA THR A 104 8.95 -2.51 4.25
C THR A 104 7.44 -2.73 4.37
N PHE A 105 7.04 -3.90 4.86
CA PHE A 105 5.65 -4.22 5.12
C PHE A 105 5.43 -4.28 6.62
N PRO A 106 4.31 -3.75 7.15
CA PRO A 106 4.02 -3.85 8.57
C PRO A 106 3.98 -5.32 9.00
N THR A 107 4.74 -5.62 10.04
CA THR A 107 4.65 -6.86 10.81
C THR A 107 3.28 -6.85 11.50
N ARG A 108 2.49 -7.90 11.28
CA ARG A 108 1.08 -8.01 11.71
C ARG A 108 0.89 -7.79 13.20
#